data_AF-A0A946ZT09-F1
#
_entry.id   AF-A0A946ZT09-F1
#
_cell.length_a   1.000
_cell.length_b   1.000
_cell.length_c   1.000
_cell.angle_alpha   90.00
_cell.angle_beta   90.00
_cell.angle_gamma   90.00
#
_symmetry.space_group_name_H-M   'P 1'
#
loop_
_entity.id
_entity.type
_entity.pdbx_description
1 polymer ?
#
loop_
_entity_poly.entity_id
_entity_poly.type
_entity_poly.pdbx_seq_one_letter_code
_entity_poly.pdbx_strand_id
1 'polypeptide(L)'
;MRLNLKQFIFCFVVVQGFTQVQQEVNPPENIKSVIFRGATEEQFPVIQLGDQLFLEFDDLLAIEQDYYYSIVHCNYDWTKSQLLKSQYLNGMDNQRIINYENSYNTLQPYSNYQLTIPNANVRLKVSGNYILEVYNSSYQLQFSRRFVVY
;
A
#
# COMPACT_ATOMS: atom_id res chain seq x y z
N MET A 1 -5.56 -45.53 47.94
CA MET A 1 -5.56 -44.33 47.08
C MET A 1 -4.16 -43.74 47.06
N ARG A 2 -3.40 -43.89 45.98
CA ARG A 2 -2.09 -43.26 45.78
C ARG A 2 -2.16 -42.43 44.49
N LEU A 3 -2.14 -41.10 44.61
CA LEU A 3 -1.90 -40.21 43.48
C LEU A 3 -0.42 -40.35 43.07
N ASN A 4 -0.16 -40.72 41.81
CA ASN A 4 1.20 -40.77 41.28
C ASN A 4 1.52 -39.52 40.45
N LEU A 5 2.55 -38.81 40.92
CA LEU A 5 3.06 -37.50 40.53
C LEU A 5 3.95 -37.54 39.27
N LYS A 6 3.53 -38.18 38.18
CA LYS A 6 4.38 -38.27 36.97
C LYS A 6 3.60 -37.98 35.70
N GLN A 7 3.58 -36.71 35.32
CA GLN A 7 3.75 -36.19 33.95
C GLN A 7 3.20 -34.76 33.90
N PHE A 8 3.96 -33.82 34.47
CA PHE A 8 3.78 -32.41 34.14
C PHE A 8 4.47 -32.20 32.78
N ILE A 9 3.79 -32.55 31.69
CA ILE A 9 4.20 -32.15 30.34
C ILE A 9 3.96 -30.65 30.28
N PHE A 10 5.01 -29.89 30.61
CA PHE A 10 5.09 -28.46 30.38
C PHE A 10 5.12 -28.25 28.86
N CYS A 11 3.93 -28.16 28.26
CA CYS A 11 3.78 -27.77 26.88
C CYS A 11 4.20 -26.29 26.79
N PHE A 12 5.45 -26.05 26.41
CA PHE A 12 5.95 -24.73 26.06
C PHE A 12 5.23 -24.32 24.78
N VAL A 13 4.03 -23.76 24.90
CA VAL A 13 3.34 -23.12 23.80
C VAL A 13 4.15 -21.88 23.49
N VAL A 14 5.13 -22.02 22.58
CA VAL A 14 5.74 -20.89 21.92
C VAL A 14 4.60 -20.24 21.13
N VAL A 15 3.98 -19.22 21.70
CA VAL A 15 3.12 -18.31 20.97
C VAL A 15 4.06 -17.55 20.03
N GLN A 16 4.32 -18.14 18.86
CA GLN A 16 4.90 -17.43 17.74
C GLN A 16 3.84 -16.39 17.34
N GLY A 17 3.96 -15.17 17.87
CA GLY A 17 3.18 -14.04 17.39
C GLY A 17 3.59 -13.80 15.94
N PHE A 18 2.70 -14.12 14.99
CA PHE A 18 2.93 -13.81 13.59
C PHE A 18 2.80 -12.30 13.38
N THR A 19 3.85 -11.54 13.65
CA THR A 19 3.95 -10.17 13.13
C THR A 19 4.48 -10.27 11.71
N GLN A 20 3.57 -10.38 10.74
CA GLN A 20 3.95 -10.38 9.33
C GLN A 20 4.30 -8.95 8.91
N VAL A 21 5.59 -8.75 8.63
CA VAL A 21 6.11 -7.54 8.00
C VAL A 21 5.41 -7.35 6.66
N GLN A 22 4.85 -6.17 6.42
CA GLN A 22 4.21 -5.86 5.15
C GLN A 22 5.28 -5.62 4.08
N GLN A 23 5.53 -6.62 3.25
CA GLN A 23 6.50 -6.52 2.15
C GLN A 23 5.90 -5.80 0.94
N GLU A 24 6.75 -5.14 0.16
CA GLU A 24 6.33 -4.59 -1.12
C GLU A 24 6.05 -5.71 -2.13
N VAL A 25 4.98 -5.54 -2.88
CA VAL A 25 4.62 -6.42 -3.98
C VAL A 25 5.03 -5.74 -5.28
N ASN A 26 5.81 -6.46 -6.09
CA ASN A 26 6.21 -5.99 -7.40
C ASN A 26 5.03 -6.01 -8.39
N PRO A 27 4.99 -5.06 -9.33
CA PRO A 27 3.93 -5.01 -10.33
C PRO A 27 3.90 -6.25 -11.23
N PRO A 28 2.71 -6.67 -11.70
CA PRO A 28 2.56 -7.70 -12.71
C PRO A 28 3.15 -7.25 -14.05
N GLU A 29 3.25 -8.18 -15.01
CA GLU A 29 3.92 -7.92 -16.28
C GLU A 29 3.30 -6.79 -17.10
N ASN A 30 1.98 -6.61 -17.03
CA ASN A 30 1.28 -5.56 -17.77
C ASN A 30 1.47 -4.16 -17.17
N ILE A 31 1.84 -4.05 -15.89
CA ILE A 31 2.07 -2.75 -15.25
C ILE A 31 3.54 -2.37 -15.38
N LYS A 32 3.80 -1.20 -15.98
CA LYS A 32 5.14 -0.65 -16.22
C LYS A 32 5.25 0.78 -15.70
N SER A 33 6.48 1.30 -15.74
CA SER A 33 6.79 2.70 -15.46
C SER A 33 6.24 3.18 -14.11
N VAL A 34 6.26 2.34 -13.07
CA VAL A 34 5.76 2.75 -11.75
C VAL A 34 6.69 3.80 -11.15
N ILE A 35 6.26 5.06 -11.23
CA ILE A 35 6.92 6.22 -10.63
C ILE A 35 6.20 6.54 -9.33
N PHE A 36 6.95 6.55 -8.23
CA PHE A 36 6.41 6.86 -6.92
C PHE A 36 7.35 7.82 -6.21
N ARG A 37 6.93 9.08 -6.07
CA ARG A 37 7.78 10.18 -5.62
C ARG A 37 7.03 11.16 -4.74
N GLY A 38 7.76 11.83 -3.85
CA GLY A 38 7.26 12.98 -3.10
C GLY A 38 7.40 14.27 -3.91
N ALA A 39 7.47 15.40 -3.20
CA ALA A 39 7.83 16.69 -3.80
C ALA A 39 9.29 16.73 -4.29
N THR A 40 10.18 15.92 -3.70
CA THR A 40 11.56 15.74 -4.13
C THR A 40 11.70 14.56 -5.10
N GLU A 41 12.68 14.60 -6.00
CA GLU A 41 12.96 13.52 -6.96
C GLU A 41 13.75 12.34 -6.34
N GLU A 42 13.48 12.03 -5.08
CA GLU A 42 14.11 10.91 -4.39
C GLU A 42 13.48 9.58 -4.82
N GLN A 43 14.29 8.53 -4.90
CA GLN A 43 13.85 7.18 -5.29
C GLN A 43 12.90 6.55 -4.24
N PHE A 44 13.03 6.93 -2.97
CA PHE A 44 12.17 6.48 -1.88
C PHE A 44 11.46 7.69 -1.26
N PRO A 45 10.12 7.78 -1.29
CA PRO A 45 9.44 8.98 -0.84
C PRO A 45 9.49 9.14 0.68
N VAL A 46 10.16 10.19 1.14
CA VAL A 46 10.11 10.71 2.50
C VAL A 46 9.53 12.11 2.45
N ILE A 47 8.28 12.28 2.89
CA ILE A 47 7.51 13.51 2.71
C ILE A 47 7.12 14.13 4.05
N GLN A 48 6.99 15.46 4.11
CA GLN A 48 6.44 16.10 5.30
C GLN A 48 4.92 15.86 5.36
N LEU A 49 4.35 15.77 6.56
CA LEU A 49 2.89 15.69 6.73
C LEU A 49 2.20 16.89 6.08
N GLY A 50 1.42 16.61 5.02
CA GLY A 50 0.70 17.62 4.25
C GLY A 50 1.27 17.85 2.84
N ASP A 51 2.49 17.38 2.58
CA ASP A 51 3.10 17.42 1.24
C ASP A 51 2.39 16.48 0.27
N GLN A 52 2.67 16.71 -1.01
CA GLN A 52 2.15 15.90 -2.09
C GLN A 52 3.00 14.65 -2.34
N LEU A 53 2.29 13.54 -2.53
CA LEU A 53 2.79 12.25 -2.97
C LEU A 53 2.19 11.95 -4.33
N PHE A 54 3.03 11.58 -5.29
CA PHE A 54 2.65 11.27 -6.66
C PHE A 54 2.91 9.81 -6.95
N LEU A 55 1.91 9.14 -7.51
CA LEU A 55 2.01 7.82 -8.08
C LEU A 55 1.58 7.89 -9.54
N GLU A 56 2.39 7.33 -10.42
CA GLU A 56 2.11 7.19 -11.85
C GLU A 56 2.52 5.80 -12.31
N PHE A 57 1.73 5.17 -13.18
CA PHE A 57 2.07 3.89 -13.79
C PHE A 57 1.32 3.68 -15.11
N ASP A 58 1.88 2.85 -15.97
CA ASP A 58 1.29 2.48 -17.26
C ASP A 58 0.73 1.05 -17.20
N ASP A 59 -0.48 0.84 -17.72
CA ASP A 59 -1.03 -0.47 -18.01
C ASP A 59 -1.00 -0.77 -19.52
N LEU A 60 -0.19 -1.75 -19.91
CA LEU A 60 0.03 -2.14 -21.30
C LEU A 60 -1.14 -2.93 -21.93
N LEU A 61 -2.16 -3.32 -21.15
CA LEU A 61 -3.35 -3.96 -21.72
C LEU A 61 -4.19 -2.96 -22.54
N ALA A 62 -4.08 -1.66 -22.25
CA ALA A 62 -4.85 -0.58 -22.89
C ALA A 62 -6.37 -0.82 -22.89
N ILE A 63 -6.85 -1.52 -21.87
CA ILE A 63 -8.27 -1.67 -21.55
C ILE A 63 -8.54 -0.71 -20.38
N GLU A 64 -9.66 -0.01 -20.41
CA GLU A 64 -10.09 0.89 -19.31
C GLU A 64 -10.40 0.08 -18.05
N GLN A 65 -9.34 -0.32 -17.33
CA GLN A 65 -9.40 -1.13 -16.14
C GLN A 65 -9.53 -0.24 -14.90
N ASP A 66 -10.44 -0.63 -14.00
CA ASP A 66 -10.58 0.08 -12.73
C ASP A 66 -9.50 -0.37 -11.75
N TYR A 67 -8.61 0.56 -11.41
CA TYR A 67 -7.68 0.43 -10.30
C TYR A 67 -8.15 1.19 -9.07
N TYR A 68 -7.91 0.60 -7.90
CA TYR A 68 -8.27 1.14 -6.59
C TYR A 68 -7.03 1.23 -5.72
N TYR A 69 -6.95 2.23 -4.83
CA TYR A 69 -5.84 2.35 -3.89
C TYR A 69 -6.29 2.32 -2.42
N SER A 70 -5.46 1.72 -1.58
CA SER A 70 -5.56 1.70 -0.12
C SER A 70 -4.26 2.20 0.49
N ILE A 71 -4.37 2.86 1.64
CA ILE A 71 -3.22 3.29 2.44
C ILE A 71 -3.25 2.54 3.76
N VAL A 72 -2.11 1.96 4.13
CA VAL A 72 -1.92 1.20 5.36
C VAL A 72 -0.83 1.87 6.20
N HIS A 73 -1.17 2.27 7.42
CA HIS A 73 -0.18 2.77 8.39
C HIS A 73 0.54 1.60 9.07
N CYS A 74 1.87 1.70 9.14
CA CYS A 74 2.78 0.68 9.64
C CYS A 74 3.59 1.19 10.84
N ASN A 75 4.05 0.25 11.66
CA ASN A 75 5.04 0.50 12.71
C ASN A 75 6.46 0.65 12.09
N TYR A 76 7.45 0.93 12.93
CA TYR A 76 8.85 1.10 12.51
C TYR A 76 9.43 -0.13 11.78
N ASP A 77 8.95 -1.33 12.12
CA ASP A 77 9.35 -2.61 11.55
C ASP A 77 8.52 -3.01 10.31
N TRP A 78 7.72 -2.07 9.77
CA TRP A 78 6.81 -2.29 8.65
C TRP A 78 5.68 -3.30 8.91
N THR A 79 5.41 -3.65 10.17
CA THR A 79 4.19 -4.38 10.51
C THR A 79 2.99 -3.44 10.49
N LYS A 80 1.80 -3.94 10.13
CA LYS A 80 0.58 -3.13 10.16
C LYS A 80 0.34 -2.61 11.58
N SER A 81 0.18 -1.30 11.73
CA SER A 81 -0.09 -0.70 13.03
C SER A 81 -1.49 -1.06 13.54
N GLN A 82 -1.70 -0.91 14.84
CA GLN A 82 -3.01 -1.10 15.47
C GLN A 82 -3.93 0.11 15.29
N LEU A 83 -3.49 1.17 14.59
CA LEU A 83 -4.30 2.35 14.36
C LEU A 83 -5.49 2.02 13.46
N LEU A 84 -6.67 2.50 13.85
CA LEU A 84 -7.86 2.51 13.00
C LEU A 84 -7.65 3.48 11.83
N LYS A 85 -8.23 3.17 10.67
CA LYS A 85 -8.10 4.04 9.48
C LYS A 85 -8.47 5.50 9.76
N SER A 86 -9.53 5.75 10.53
CA SER A 86 -9.96 7.10 10.92
C SER A 86 -8.97 7.88 11.80
N GLN A 87 -8.03 7.19 12.46
CA GLN A 87 -6.99 7.83 13.27
C GLN A 87 -5.89 8.44 12.39
N TYR A 88 -5.49 7.76 11.32
CA TYR A 88 -4.40 8.21 10.45
C TYR A 88 -4.83 8.76 9.08
N LEU A 89 -6.07 8.54 8.68
CA LEU A 89 -6.62 8.95 7.38
C LEU A 89 -7.90 9.77 7.61
N ASN A 90 -7.97 10.92 6.95
CA ASN A 90 -9.19 11.70 6.76
C ASN A 90 -9.72 11.39 5.36
N GLY A 91 -10.88 10.76 5.27
CA GLY A 91 -11.43 10.33 3.99
C GLY A 91 -11.94 8.89 3.97
N MET A 92 -12.15 8.39 2.77
CA MET A 92 -12.56 7.02 2.51
C MET A 92 -11.38 6.20 1.97
N ASP A 93 -11.36 4.93 2.33
CA ASP A 93 -10.40 3.97 1.81
C ASP A 93 -10.87 3.36 0.49
N ASN A 94 -10.00 2.60 -0.17
CA ASN A 94 -10.31 1.84 -1.39
C ASN A 94 -10.95 2.71 -2.48
N GLN A 95 -10.28 3.82 -2.79
CA GLN A 95 -10.77 4.80 -3.76
C GLN A 95 -10.31 4.43 -5.17
N ARG A 96 -11.19 4.58 -6.16
CA ARG A 96 -10.84 4.39 -7.57
C ARG A 96 -9.86 5.48 -8.01
N ILE A 97 -8.85 5.11 -8.80
CA ILE A 97 -7.98 6.06 -9.51
C ILE A 97 -8.75 6.53 -10.75
N ILE A 98 -9.22 7.78 -10.71
CA ILE A 98 -10.08 8.35 -11.75
C ILE A 98 -9.25 9.04 -12.85
N ASN A 99 -8.10 9.59 -12.48
CA ASN A 99 -7.24 10.30 -13.42
C ASN A 99 -6.39 9.28 -14.21
N TYR A 100 -6.78 9.02 -15.45
CA TYR A 100 -6.01 8.21 -16.38
C TYR A 100 -6.25 8.66 -17.83
N GLU A 101 -5.26 8.43 -18.69
CA GLU A 101 -5.33 8.77 -20.10
C GLU A 101 -4.81 7.60 -20.95
N ASN A 102 -5.45 7.36 -22.10
CA ASN A 102 -4.98 6.35 -23.05
C ASN A 102 -3.87 6.93 -23.94
N SER A 103 -2.89 6.09 -24.26
CA SER A 103 -1.82 6.41 -25.20
C SER A 103 -2.37 6.78 -26.58
N TYR A 104 -1.75 7.76 -27.24
CA TYR A 104 -2.16 8.24 -28.56
C TYR A 104 -1.04 8.06 -29.59
N ASN A 105 -1.34 7.42 -30.72
CA ASN A 105 -0.39 7.16 -31.82
C ASN A 105 0.93 6.46 -31.40
N THR A 106 0.86 5.56 -30.42
CA THR A 106 2.00 4.74 -29.98
C THR A 106 1.97 3.35 -30.62
N LEU A 107 3.15 2.72 -30.79
CA LEU A 107 3.25 1.34 -31.28
C LEU A 107 2.73 0.32 -30.26
N GLN A 108 2.99 0.57 -28.98
CA GLN A 108 2.44 -0.19 -27.86
C GLN A 108 1.34 0.66 -27.21
N PRO A 109 0.07 0.24 -27.30
CA PRO A 109 -1.00 0.87 -26.55
C PRO A 109 -0.79 0.72 -25.04
N TYR A 110 -1.12 1.75 -24.27
CA TYR A 110 -1.16 1.72 -22.81
C TYR A 110 -2.19 2.71 -22.25
N SER A 111 -2.57 2.51 -20.99
CA SER A 111 -3.33 3.49 -20.20
C SER A 111 -2.45 3.99 -19.06
N ASN A 112 -2.20 5.30 -19.00
CA ASN A 112 -1.40 5.95 -17.96
C ASN A 112 -2.30 6.40 -16.82
N TYR A 113 -2.05 5.89 -15.62
CA TYR A 113 -2.81 6.19 -14.41
C TYR A 113 -2.01 7.13 -13.50
N GLN A 114 -2.68 8.12 -12.94
CA GLN A 114 -2.07 9.13 -12.08
C GLN A 114 -2.87 9.29 -10.79
N LEU A 115 -2.15 9.34 -9.67
CA LEU A 115 -2.71 9.56 -8.34
C LEU A 115 -1.85 10.58 -7.60
N THR A 116 -2.53 11.57 -7.00
CA THR A 116 -1.92 12.52 -6.07
C THR A 116 -2.60 12.41 -4.72
N ILE A 117 -1.81 12.36 -3.65
CA ILE A 117 -2.28 12.40 -2.25
C ILE A 117 -1.58 13.59 -1.58
N PRO A 118 -2.27 14.46 -0.83
CA PRO A 118 -3.71 14.43 -0.57
C PRO A 118 -4.54 14.78 -1.81
N ASN A 119 -5.78 14.28 -1.84
CA ASN A 119 -6.80 14.65 -2.81
C ASN A 119 -8.14 14.92 -2.10
N ALA A 120 -9.23 15.11 -2.87
CA ALA A 120 -10.55 15.40 -2.34
C ALA A 120 -11.10 14.29 -1.41
N ASN A 121 -10.65 13.05 -1.60
CA ASN A 121 -11.17 11.88 -0.90
C ASN A 121 -10.25 11.38 0.21
N VAL A 122 -8.94 11.69 0.17
CA VAL A 122 -7.94 11.12 1.09
C VAL A 122 -6.89 12.16 1.50
N ARG A 123 -6.68 12.29 2.81
CA ARG A 123 -5.59 13.07 3.43
C ARG A 123 -5.02 12.34 4.64
N LEU A 124 -3.69 12.32 4.78
CA LEU A 124 -3.00 11.74 5.93
C LEU A 124 -3.07 12.69 7.14
N LYS A 125 -3.21 12.12 8.34
CA LYS A 125 -3.39 12.88 9.61
C LYS A 125 -2.21 12.79 10.56
N VAL A 126 -1.36 11.78 10.42
CA VAL A 126 -0.26 11.50 11.35
C VAL A 126 1.01 11.20 10.56
N SER A 127 2.16 11.40 11.19
CA SER A 127 3.45 10.92 10.69
C SER A 127 3.58 9.42 10.89
N GLY A 128 4.47 8.77 10.15
CA GLY A 128 4.79 7.36 10.31
C GLY A 128 5.18 6.68 9.01
N ASN A 129 5.28 5.35 9.08
CA ASN A 129 5.52 4.51 7.91
C ASN A 129 4.19 4.17 7.25
N TYR A 130 4.15 4.21 5.93
CA TYR A 130 2.95 3.91 5.17
C TYR A 130 3.24 3.02 3.97
N ILE A 131 2.22 2.24 3.60
CA ILE A 131 2.21 1.46 2.36
C ILE A 131 1.00 1.91 1.55
N LEU A 132 1.26 2.27 0.29
CA LEU A 132 0.24 2.45 -0.72
C LEU A 132 0.09 1.13 -1.49
N GLU A 133 -1.12 0.60 -1.50
CA GLU A 133 -1.50 -0.63 -2.17
C GLU A 133 -2.40 -0.30 -3.35
N VAL A 134 -2.15 -0.90 -4.52
CA VAL A 134 -2.98 -0.76 -5.72
C VAL A 134 -3.63 -2.09 -6.06
N TYR A 135 -4.96 -2.08 -6.20
CA TYR A 135 -5.80 -3.24 -6.48
C TYR A 135 -6.50 -3.09 -7.82
N ASN A 136 -6.81 -4.21 -8.47
CA ASN A 136 -7.71 -4.23 -9.62
C ASN A 136 -9.19 -4.31 -9.18
N SER A 137 -10.11 -4.27 -10.15
CA SER A 137 -11.55 -4.43 -9.95
C SER A 137 -11.98 -5.75 -9.29
N SER A 138 -11.14 -6.77 -9.31
CA SER A 138 -11.36 -8.06 -8.64
C SER A 138 -10.78 -8.10 -7.22
N TYR A 139 -10.38 -6.94 -6.66
CA TYR A 139 -9.74 -6.82 -5.34
C TYR A 139 -8.43 -7.60 -5.21
N GLN A 140 -7.73 -7.84 -6.33
CA GLN A 140 -6.42 -8.48 -6.31
C GLN A 140 -5.34 -7.39 -6.22
N LEU A 141 -4.42 -7.55 -5.26
CA LEU A 141 -3.27 -6.66 -5.11
C LEU A 141 -2.36 -6.79 -6.34
N GLN A 142 -2.12 -5.66 -7.01
CA GLN A 142 -1.28 -5.58 -8.20
C GLN A 142 0.16 -5.21 -7.82
N PHE A 143 0.31 -4.17 -7.01
CA PHE A 143 1.60 -3.80 -6.44
C PHE A 143 1.42 -2.95 -5.19
N SER A 144 2.51 -2.78 -4.44
CA SER A 144 2.54 -1.85 -3.32
C SER A 144 3.87 -1.10 -3.25
N ARG A 145 3.84 0.09 -2.65
CA ARG A 145 5.01 0.94 -2.42
C ARG A 145 4.99 1.53 -1.03
N ARG A 146 6.14 1.51 -0.37
CA ARG A 146 6.39 2.10 0.94
C ARG A 146 6.77 3.56 0.80
N PHE A 147 6.35 4.35 1.76
CA PHE A 147 6.80 5.73 1.94
C PHE A 147 6.77 6.11 3.42
N VAL A 148 7.45 7.20 3.76
CA VAL A 148 7.51 7.73 5.12
C VAL A 148 6.96 9.14 5.14
N VAL A 149 6.20 9.45 6.18
CA VAL A 149 5.68 10.77 6.47
C VAL A 149 6.27 11.26 7.79
N TYR A 150 6.87 12.45 7.81
CA TYR A 150 7.47 13.06 9.02
C TYR A 150 6.83 14.39 9.41
#